data_AF-A0A416JMR8-F1
#
_entry.id   AF-A0A416JMR8-F1
#
_cell.length_a   1.000
_cell.length_b   1.000
_cell.length_c   1.000
_cell.angle_alpha   90.00
_cell.angle_beta   90.00
_cell.angle_gamma   90.00
#
_symmetry.space_group_name_H-M   'P 1'
#
loop_
_entity.id
_entity.type
_entity.pdbx_description
1 polymer ?
#
loop_
_entity_poly.entity_id
_entity_poly.type
_entity_poly.pdbx_seq_one_letter_code
_entity_poly.pdbx_strand_id
1 'polypeptide(L)'
;MKEQNGKRNAWPMALKKQTAFMIHLLFLVLFLVGSIFVYFNENYGRGLNWVREENYADTYSCTSQLESDVENIFKYVSYKNLLEKNGEINYQTDMVCVTFSSGRTVIYTLDEMIRYAKSLGYYLTDSYEVAGGPSVADNSDDDDLPLIEWKAYDPNEVYSEPGDQYASLEDLSVQVLEVLGDYYQIRNNYINQPSNLHFRVSYRNQSGQENVYTNSNDMTTEQIRSFGRYLYISGESILMDTNLKYVPENITSQLETYNLYGNNDYYIVLGLDTSYPYTDPYSTAHNQYEKIRLDYISGMVLFTLGGIGAIITLVIMIVLTGHCDESPKKIQLCRFDQIPLGAFLGLWAVSLAAAHYLTRQYGEFYLNFLISEQYWDYSSRWMEMTVSYGITLPALLSLIRCYKAGVIWKNSLTCRILDKCLTALTNCSFPVRLSLCFAGYLTVDGVLFACFAYFFLKQDSLSFSYLYLVPAVIFIGFQIWIFLLLFRNQVEYEKITHGIFQMADGDTEYKIDSDGFSGKGETVAKA
;
A
#
# COMPACT_ATOMS: atom_id res chain seq x y z
N MET A 1 -40.25 -38.18 -43.14
CA MET A 1 -40.32 -36.72 -43.34
C MET A 1 -40.06 -36.07 -41.99
N LYS A 2 -38.87 -35.48 -41.82
CA LYS A 2 -38.40 -34.61 -40.72
C LYS A 2 -38.46 -35.12 -39.25
N GLU A 3 -37.49 -35.95 -38.89
CA GLU A 3 -36.86 -35.92 -37.54
C GLU A 3 -35.52 -35.19 -37.66
N GLN A 4 -35.57 -33.87 -37.78
CA GLN A 4 -34.41 -32.98 -37.65
C GLN A 4 -34.92 -31.69 -36.99
N ASN A 5 -34.96 -31.67 -35.67
CA ASN A 5 -34.99 -30.43 -34.92
C ASN A 5 -34.60 -30.69 -33.48
N GLY A 6 -33.41 -30.23 -33.07
CA GLY A 6 -33.03 -30.28 -31.66
C GLY A 6 -31.55 -30.25 -31.29
N LYS A 7 -30.59 -30.25 -32.22
CA LYS A 7 -29.21 -29.86 -31.86
C LYS A 7 -29.13 -28.34 -31.80
N ARG A 8 -29.60 -27.76 -30.69
CA ARG A 8 -29.28 -26.37 -30.32
C ARG A 8 -27.76 -26.23 -30.33
N ASN A 9 -27.27 -25.13 -30.87
CA ASN A 9 -25.88 -24.74 -31.06
C ASN A 9 -25.04 -24.80 -29.75
N ALA A 10 -24.71 -26.00 -29.28
CA ALA A 10 -23.82 -26.19 -28.15
C ALA A 10 -22.38 -26.03 -28.66
N TRP A 11 -21.65 -25.06 -28.11
CA TRP A 11 -20.24 -24.85 -28.44
C TRP A 11 -19.42 -26.11 -28.16
N PRO A 12 -18.40 -26.42 -29.00
CA PRO A 12 -17.51 -27.53 -28.72
C PRO A 12 -16.80 -27.33 -27.38
N MET A 13 -16.61 -28.40 -26.62
CA MET A 13 -16.07 -28.36 -25.25
C MET A 13 -14.67 -27.71 -25.18
N ALA A 14 -13.86 -27.89 -26.22
CA ALA A 14 -12.55 -27.23 -26.35
C ALA A 14 -12.67 -25.70 -26.39
N LEU A 15 -13.64 -25.17 -27.16
CA LEU A 15 -13.91 -23.74 -27.26
C LEU A 15 -14.41 -23.19 -25.92
N LYS A 16 -15.32 -23.90 -25.23
CA LYS A 16 -15.79 -23.51 -23.89
C LYS A 16 -14.63 -23.36 -22.88
N LYS A 17 -13.66 -24.29 -22.91
CA LYS A 17 -12.46 -24.24 -22.05
C LYS A 17 -11.54 -23.07 -22.39
N GLN A 18 -11.27 -22.84 -23.68
CA GLN A 18 -10.43 -21.72 -24.13
C GLN A 18 -11.09 -20.37 -23.77
N THR A 19 -12.39 -20.22 -24.01
CA THR A 19 -13.13 -19.02 -23.65
C THR A 19 -13.13 -18.81 -22.13
N ALA A 20 -13.37 -19.85 -21.33
CA ALA A 20 -13.31 -19.74 -19.87
C ALA A 20 -11.93 -19.28 -19.39
N PHE A 21 -10.84 -19.81 -19.97
CA PHE A 21 -9.47 -19.38 -19.66
C PHE A 21 -9.20 -17.93 -20.06
N MET A 22 -9.63 -17.50 -21.25
CA MET A 22 -9.45 -16.12 -21.71
C MET A 22 -10.22 -15.13 -20.84
N ILE A 23 -11.46 -15.46 -20.45
CA ILE A 23 -12.27 -14.62 -19.55
C ILE A 23 -11.64 -14.60 -18.15
N HIS A 24 -11.10 -15.73 -17.67
CA HIS A 24 -10.39 -15.77 -16.40
C HIS A 24 -9.14 -14.88 -16.41
N LEU A 25 -8.36 -14.91 -17.49
CA LEU A 25 -7.20 -14.03 -17.67
C LEU A 25 -7.61 -12.56 -17.68
N LEU A 26 -8.70 -12.22 -18.38
CA LEU A 26 -9.24 -10.86 -18.38
C LEU A 26 -9.57 -10.39 -16.95
N PHE A 27 -10.34 -11.18 -16.19
CA PHE A 27 -10.70 -10.81 -14.82
C PHE A 27 -9.49 -10.75 -13.87
N LEU A 28 -8.49 -11.62 -14.07
CA LEU A 28 -7.24 -11.55 -13.34
C LEU A 28 -6.49 -10.25 -13.65
N VAL A 29 -6.42 -9.83 -14.91
CA VAL A 29 -5.80 -8.54 -15.28
C VAL A 29 -6.56 -7.38 -14.66
N LEU A 30 -7.90 -7.38 -14.70
CA LEU A 30 -8.70 -6.33 -14.04
C LEU A 30 -8.46 -6.27 -12.53
N PHE A 31 -8.36 -7.43 -11.88
CA PHE A 31 -8.04 -7.53 -10.46
C PHE A 31 -6.65 -6.96 -10.13
N LEU A 32 -5.64 -7.34 -10.92
CA LEU A 32 -4.26 -6.90 -10.77
C LEU A 32 -4.12 -5.39 -11.00
N VAL A 33 -4.73 -4.85 -12.06
CA VAL A 33 -4.75 -3.42 -12.36
C VAL A 33 -5.49 -2.63 -11.27
N GLY A 34 -6.65 -3.12 -10.82
CA GLY A 34 -7.39 -2.50 -9.72
C GLY A 34 -6.59 -2.46 -8.42
N SER A 35 -5.86 -3.55 -8.12
CA SER A 35 -4.96 -3.61 -6.96
C SER A 35 -3.83 -2.57 -7.03
N ILE A 36 -3.29 -2.30 -8.21
CA ILE A 36 -2.27 -1.24 -8.42
C ILE A 36 -2.88 0.13 -8.12
N PHE A 37 -4.02 0.48 -8.75
CA PHE A 37 -4.65 1.80 -8.55
C PHE A 37 -5.04 2.08 -7.09
N VAL A 38 -5.48 1.06 -6.37
CA VAL A 38 -5.83 1.20 -4.94
C VAL A 38 -4.59 1.38 -4.08
N TYR A 39 -3.53 0.60 -4.33
CA TYR A 39 -2.38 0.55 -3.43
C TYR A 39 -1.34 1.64 -3.67
N PHE A 40 -1.11 2.03 -4.92
CA PHE A 40 -0.20 3.13 -5.28
C PHE A 40 -0.81 4.52 -5.05
N ASN A 41 -2.00 4.57 -4.46
CA ASN A 41 -2.62 5.81 -4.07
C ASN A 41 -2.01 6.33 -2.77
N GLU A 42 -1.63 7.60 -2.73
CA GLU A 42 -1.05 8.23 -1.53
C GLU A 42 -2.01 8.21 -0.32
N ASN A 43 -3.32 8.09 -0.56
CA ASN A 43 -4.33 7.98 0.50
C ASN A 43 -4.65 6.53 0.89
N TYR A 44 -3.85 5.55 0.43
CA TYR A 44 -4.01 4.15 0.82
C TYR A 44 -3.94 4.00 2.36
N GLY A 45 -4.80 3.14 2.92
CA GLY A 45 -4.90 2.93 4.38
C GLY A 45 -5.91 3.83 5.10
N ARG A 46 -6.44 4.89 4.47
CA ARG A 46 -7.50 5.75 5.04
C ARG A 46 -8.91 5.13 4.98
N GLY A 47 -9.05 3.92 4.44
CA GLY A 47 -10.32 3.20 4.33
C GLY A 47 -11.24 3.73 3.21
N LEU A 48 -12.54 3.43 3.28
CA LEU A 48 -13.53 3.91 2.29
C LEU A 48 -14.10 5.30 2.63
N ASN A 49 -13.89 5.79 3.84
CA ASN A 49 -14.51 7.02 4.33
C ASN A 49 -13.99 8.26 3.59
N TRP A 50 -12.68 8.31 3.29
CA TRP A 50 -12.08 9.45 2.58
C TRP A 50 -12.63 9.62 1.15
N VAL A 51 -13.06 8.53 0.50
CA VAL A 51 -13.67 8.55 -0.84
C VAL A 51 -15.03 9.24 -0.81
N ARG A 52 -15.73 9.20 0.33
CA ARG A 52 -17.09 9.70 0.48
C ARG A 52 -17.15 11.12 1.07
N GLU A 53 -16.09 11.60 1.73
CA GLU A 53 -16.22 12.68 2.70
C GLU A 53 -15.41 13.96 2.47
N GLU A 54 -14.59 14.10 1.42
CA GLU A 54 -13.80 15.34 1.29
C GLU A 54 -13.87 15.95 -0.12
N ASN A 55 -14.47 17.13 -0.20
CA ASN A 55 -14.07 18.10 -1.22
C ASN A 55 -12.60 18.45 -0.94
N TYR A 56 -11.83 18.82 -1.96
CA TYR A 56 -10.46 19.27 -1.77
C TYR A 56 -10.35 20.37 -0.68
N ALA A 57 -11.32 21.28 -0.62
CA ALA A 57 -11.41 22.34 0.39
C ALA A 57 -11.51 21.85 1.85
N ASP A 58 -11.86 20.58 2.09
CA ASP A 58 -11.97 19.96 3.41
C ASP A 58 -10.72 19.12 3.77
N THR A 59 -9.70 19.13 2.92
CA THR A 59 -8.48 18.34 3.14
C THR A 59 -7.43 19.13 3.93
N TYR A 60 -6.56 18.41 4.64
CA TYR A 60 -5.40 19.02 5.28
C TYR A 60 -4.48 19.71 4.27
N SER A 61 -4.32 19.15 3.06
CA SER A 61 -3.52 19.74 1.99
C SER A 61 -4.03 21.13 1.58
N CYS A 62 -5.35 21.33 1.47
CA CYS A 62 -5.92 22.66 1.22
C CYS A 62 -5.67 23.62 2.39
N THR A 63 -5.72 23.13 3.62
CA THR A 63 -5.51 23.96 4.82
C THR A 63 -4.04 24.39 4.93
N SER A 64 -3.10 23.49 4.66
CA SER A 64 -1.68 23.79 4.64
C SER A 64 -1.31 24.80 3.54
N GLN A 65 -1.97 24.72 2.38
CA GLN A 65 -1.84 25.75 1.34
C GLN A 65 -2.41 27.09 1.83
N LEU A 66 -3.58 27.08 2.46
CA LEU A 66 -4.19 28.28 3.03
C LEU A 66 -3.32 28.92 4.12
N GLU A 67 -2.63 28.13 4.94
CA GLU A 67 -1.68 28.63 5.94
C GLU A 67 -0.52 29.42 5.31
N SER A 68 0.09 28.88 4.25
CA SER A 68 1.13 29.58 3.49
C SER A 68 0.59 30.87 2.84
N ASP A 69 -0.62 30.82 2.29
CA ASP A 69 -1.26 31.99 1.70
C ASP A 69 -1.62 33.05 2.74
N VAL A 70 -2.02 32.66 3.95
CA VAL A 70 -2.28 33.58 5.07
C VAL A 70 -1.01 34.33 5.45
N GLU A 71 0.14 33.64 5.54
CA GLU A 71 1.43 34.29 5.79
C GLU A 71 1.75 35.32 4.69
N ASN A 72 1.55 34.95 3.42
CA ASN A 72 1.74 35.85 2.27
C ASN A 72 0.79 37.06 2.30
N ILE A 73 -0.47 36.87 2.71
CA ILE A 73 -1.43 37.98 2.87
C ILE A 73 -0.94 38.97 3.92
N PHE A 74 -0.41 38.50 5.05
CA PHE A 74 0.12 39.39 6.09
C PHE A 74 1.45 40.05 5.70
N LYS A 75 2.33 39.36 4.96
CA LYS A 75 3.48 40.00 4.30
C LYS A 75 3.03 41.14 3.39
N TYR A 76 1.98 40.93 2.59
CA TYR A 76 1.40 41.99 1.76
C TYR A 76 0.84 43.16 2.57
N VAL A 77 0.14 42.90 3.69
CA VAL A 77 -0.34 43.96 4.59
C VAL A 77 0.82 44.82 5.09
N SER A 78 1.94 44.19 5.46
CA SER A 78 3.16 44.87 5.91
C SER A 78 3.81 45.68 4.79
N TYR A 79 4.08 45.03 3.66
CA TYR A 79 4.87 45.61 2.57
C TYR A 79 4.12 46.65 1.75
N LYS A 80 2.79 46.56 1.64
CA LYS A 80 2.00 47.49 0.80
C LYS A 80 2.21 48.95 1.22
N ASN A 81 2.07 49.25 2.50
CA ASN A 81 2.23 50.63 2.97
C ASN A 81 3.68 51.11 2.98
N LEU A 82 4.63 50.17 3.09
CA LEU A 82 6.05 50.46 3.04
C LEU A 82 6.48 50.83 1.61
N LEU A 83 6.11 49.97 0.65
CA LEU A 83 6.61 50.04 -0.72
C LEU A 83 5.74 50.88 -1.66
N GLU A 84 4.42 50.99 -1.43
CA GLU A 84 3.52 51.72 -2.32
C GLU A 84 3.16 53.12 -1.81
N LYS A 85 3.11 54.07 -2.74
CA LYS A 85 2.48 55.38 -2.55
C LYS A 85 1.60 55.69 -3.75
N ASN A 86 0.32 55.94 -3.52
CA ASN A 86 -0.69 56.15 -4.58
C ASN A 86 -0.83 54.98 -5.58
N GLY A 87 -0.55 53.74 -5.16
CA GLY A 87 -0.67 52.54 -6.02
C GLY A 87 0.52 52.28 -6.94
N GLU A 88 1.61 53.03 -6.79
CA GLU A 88 2.90 52.79 -7.46
C GLU A 88 4.01 52.61 -6.43
N ILE A 89 5.05 51.85 -6.80
CA ILE A 89 6.22 51.63 -5.95
C ILE A 89 6.96 52.96 -5.74
N ASN A 90 7.16 53.32 -4.47
CA ASN A 90 7.93 54.49 -4.08
C ASN A 90 9.40 54.11 -3.87
N TYR A 91 10.22 54.27 -4.91
CA TYR A 91 11.66 54.01 -4.83
C TYR A 91 12.43 54.93 -3.86
N GLN A 92 11.81 56.01 -3.38
CA GLN A 92 12.38 56.93 -2.40
C GLN A 92 11.96 56.59 -0.96
N THR A 93 11.34 55.43 -0.73
CA THR A 93 11.08 54.95 0.63
C THR A 93 12.40 54.63 1.33
N ASP A 94 12.57 55.14 2.55
CA ASP A 94 13.71 54.81 3.40
C ASP A 94 13.57 53.37 3.92
N MET A 95 14.58 52.52 3.67
CA MET A 95 14.50 51.08 3.95
C MET A 95 15.33 50.66 5.16
N VAL A 96 16.54 51.18 5.29
CA VAL A 96 17.45 50.83 6.39
C VAL A 96 18.25 52.04 6.81
N CYS A 97 18.47 52.19 8.12
CA CYS A 97 19.42 53.14 8.68
C CYS A 97 20.55 52.39 9.36
N VAL A 98 21.78 52.77 9.03
CA VAL A 98 22.97 52.15 9.60
C VAL A 98 23.99 53.19 10.05
N THR A 99 24.75 52.86 11.09
CA THR A 99 25.83 53.69 11.64
C THR A 99 27.16 52.98 11.47
N PHE A 100 28.06 53.57 10.69
CA PHE A 100 29.41 53.05 10.45
C PHE A 100 30.33 53.26 11.65
N SER A 101 31.41 52.47 11.74
CA SER A 101 32.47 52.61 12.75
C SER A 101 33.08 54.02 12.83
N SER A 102 33.04 54.75 11.70
CA SER A 102 33.42 56.17 11.57
C SER A 102 32.50 57.17 12.31
N GLY A 103 31.38 56.72 12.87
CA GLY A 103 30.36 57.56 13.50
C GLY A 103 29.40 58.24 12.51
N ARG A 104 29.47 57.90 11.22
CA ARG A 104 28.56 58.39 10.19
C ARG A 104 27.30 57.52 10.13
N THR A 105 26.14 58.13 10.32
CA THR A 105 24.84 57.48 10.11
C THR A 105 24.32 57.77 8.70
N VAL A 106 23.89 56.73 7.99
CA VAL A 106 23.35 56.82 6.61
C VAL A 106 22.01 56.10 6.56
N ILE A 107 21.04 56.76 5.94
CA ILE A 107 19.74 56.17 5.61
C ILE A 107 19.78 55.81 4.13
N TYR A 108 19.46 54.57 3.81
CA TYR A 108 19.41 54.07 2.43
C TYR A 108 17.97 53.91 1.97
N THR A 109 17.70 54.47 0.80
CA THR A 109 16.42 54.34 0.11
C THR A 109 16.31 53.01 -0.65
N LEU A 110 15.09 52.64 -1.03
CA LEU A 110 14.82 51.47 -1.85
C LEU A 110 15.61 51.49 -3.17
N ASP A 111 15.68 52.62 -3.86
CA ASP A 111 16.48 52.77 -5.10
C ASP A 111 17.97 52.50 -4.86
N GLU A 112 18.53 53.05 -3.80
CA GLU A 112 19.96 52.91 -3.47
C GLU A 112 20.31 51.46 -3.15
N MET A 113 19.49 50.78 -2.35
CA MET A 113 19.68 49.36 -2.02
C MET A 113 19.57 48.47 -3.26
N ILE A 114 18.56 48.70 -4.13
CA ILE A 114 18.42 47.95 -5.39
C ILE A 114 19.62 48.18 -6.30
N ARG A 115 20.11 49.42 -6.43
CA ARG A 115 21.28 49.73 -7.26
C ARG A 115 22.54 49.09 -6.72
N TYR A 116 22.70 49.07 -5.40
CA TYR A 116 23.82 48.42 -4.74
C TYR A 116 23.80 46.92 -4.99
N ALA A 117 22.68 46.24 -4.72
CA ALA A 117 22.50 44.81 -5.01
C ALA A 117 22.78 44.47 -6.48
N LYS A 118 22.25 45.27 -7.42
CA LYS A 118 22.51 45.12 -8.86
C LYS A 118 23.98 45.30 -9.23
N SER A 119 24.69 46.20 -8.56
CA SER A 119 26.12 46.42 -8.81
C SER A 119 26.98 45.21 -8.42
N LEU A 120 26.52 44.42 -7.44
CA LEU A 120 27.13 43.16 -7.01
C LEU A 120 26.71 41.96 -7.86
N GLY A 121 25.79 42.15 -8.81
CA GLY A 121 25.31 41.11 -9.71
C GLY A 121 24.05 40.38 -9.24
N TYR A 122 23.36 40.88 -8.22
CA TYR A 122 22.05 40.37 -7.82
C TYR A 122 20.93 40.88 -8.73
N TYR A 123 19.94 40.04 -8.98
CA TYR A 123 18.75 40.35 -9.76
C TYR A 123 17.55 39.51 -9.29
N LEU A 124 16.34 39.93 -9.69
CA LEU A 124 15.12 39.13 -9.48
C LEU A 124 14.88 38.25 -10.71
N THR A 125 14.58 36.97 -10.49
CA THR A 125 14.18 36.02 -11.53
C THR A 125 12.77 36.32 -12.06
N ASP A 126 12.32 35.56 -13.07
CA ASP A 126 10.94 35.61 -13.55
C ASP A 126 9.91 35.19 -12.48
N SER A 127 10.33 34.43 -11.47
CA SER A 127 9.52 34.07 -10.29
C SER A 127 9.64 35.08 -9.15
N TYR A 128 10.35 36.19 -9.34
CA TYR A 128 10.64 37.22 -8.33
C TYR A 128 11.51 36.74 -7.16
N GLU A 129 12.27 35.67 -7.34
CA GLU A 129 13.27 35.22 -6.37
C GLU A 129 14.59 35.95 -6.59
N VAL A 130 15.35 36.21 -5.52
CA VAL A 130 16.69 36.80 -5.62
C VAL A 130 17.67 35.76 -6.14
N ALA A 131 18.41 36.10 -7.19
CA ALA A 131 19.43 35.25 -7.79
C ALA A 131 20.66 36.06 -8.21
N GLY A 132 21.74 35.34 -8.51
CA GLY A 132 23.03 35.93 -8.88
C GLY A 132 23.94 36.10 -7.67
N GLY A 133 24.71 37.18 -7.66
CA GLY A 133 25.70 37.48 -6.64
C GLY A 133 27.11 37.65 -7.22
N PRO A 134 28.07 38.02 -6.37
CA PRO A 134 29.40 38.39 -6.81
C PRO A 134 30.15 37.18 -7.41
N SER A 135 30.90 37.42 -8.49
CA SER A 135 31.67 36.37 -9.19
C SER A 135 32.81 35.77 -8.35
N VAL A 136 33.21 36.47 -7.29
CA VAL A 136 34.21 36.07 -6.31
C VAL A 136 33.60 36.41 -4.94
N ALA A 137 33.52 35.44 -4.03
CA ALA A 137 33.14 35.72 -2.65
C ALA A 137 34.20 36.67 -2.08
N ASP A 138 33.79 37.87 -1.66
CA ASP A 138 34.69 38.80 -1.01
C ASP A 138 35.01 38.21 0.38
N ASN A 139 36.14 37.52 0.50
CA ASN A 139 36.64 36.97 1.76
C ASN A 139 37.50 38.01 2.50
N SER A 140 37.21 39.30 2.33
CA SER A 140 37.83 40.33 3.17
C SER A 140 37.19 40.27 4.55
N ASP A 141 37.92 39.74 5.53
CA ASP A 141 37.65 39.90 6.98
C ASP A 141 37.67 41.39 7.45
N ASP A 142 37.68 42.34 6.51
CA ASP A 142 37.86 43.79 6.67
C ASP A 142 36.61 44.58 6.26
N ASP A 143 35.46 43.91 6.05
CA ASP A 143 34.20 44.59 5.78
C ASP A 143 33.74 45.32 7.06
N ASP A 144 33.70 46.64 6.95
CA ASP A 144 33.27 47.56 8.00
C ASP A 144 31.78 47.34 8.26
N LEU A 145 31.43 46.35 9.11
CA LEU A 145 30.05 45.96 9.41
C LEU A 145 29.36 47.13 10.15
N PRO A 146 28.43 47.86 9.51
CA PRO A 146 27.76 48.95 10.20
C PRO A 146 26.74 48.42 11.21
N LEU A 147 26.52 49.21 12.27
CA LEU A 147 25.47 48.96 13.24
C LEU A 147 24.11 49.25 12.60
N ILE A 148 23.17 48.31 12.68
CA ILE A 148 21.78 48.50 12.26
C ILE A 148 21.06 49.33 13.33
N GLU A 149 20.59 50.51 12.94
CA GLU A 149 19.75 51.37 13.79
C GLU A 149 18.27 50.95 13.70
N TRP A 150 17.80 50.67 12.49
CA TRP A 150 16.46 50.14 12.23
C TRP A 150 16.32 49.61 10.80
N LYS A 151 15.37 48.70 10.60
CA LYS A 151 14.92 48.17 9.30
C LYS A 151 13.43 48.46 9.13
N ALA A 152 13.04 49.06 7.99
CA ALA A 152 11.65 49.44 7.77
C ALA A 152 10.71 48.25 7.52
N TYR A 153 11.25 47.15 6.98
CA TYR A 153 10.53 45.91 6.70
C TYR A 153 10.44 44.96 7.89
N ASP A 154 11.22 45.21 8.95
CA ASP A 154 11.21 44.44 10.19
C ASP A 154 11.45 45.37 11.40
N PRO A 155 10.44 46.18 11.78
CA PRO A 155 10.59 47.23 12.79
C PRO A 155 10.69 46.68 14.22
N ASN A 156 10.33 45.42 14.46
CA ASN A 156 10.29 44.79 15.77
C ASN A 156 11.32 43.65 15.90
N GLU A 157 12.40 43.70 15.12
CA GLU A 157 13.46 42.69 15.15
C GLU A 157 14.05 42.57 16.57
N VAL A 158 14.15 41.32 17.06
CA VAL A 158 14.75 41.01 18.36
C VAL A 158 16.08 40.31 18.13
N TYR A 159 17.18 41.01 18.38
CA TYR A 159 18.53 40.45 18.31
C TYR A 159 18.78 39.49 19.47
N SER A 160 19.26 38.29 19.16
CA SER A 160 19.56 37.27 20.17
C SER A 160 20.93 37.51 20.80
N GLU A 161 21.89 37.94 19.97
CA GLU A 161 23.25 38.27 20.37
C GLU A 161 23.62 39.71 19.94
N PRO A 162 24.54 40.39 20.65
CA PRO A 162 24.97 41.74 20.28
C PRO A 162 25.60 41.83 18.87
N GLY A 163 26.12 40.72 18.34
CA GLY A 163 26.67 40.65 16.99
C GLY A 163 25.61 40.70 15.89
N ASP A 164 24.38 40.27 16.18
CA ASP A 164 23.28 40.19 15.20
C ASP A 164 22.81 41.59 14.76
N GLN A 165 23.15 42.63 15.53
CA GLN A 165 22.83 44.02 15.21
C GLN A 165 23.79 44.62 14.15
N TYR A 166 24.75 43.84 13.65
CA TYR A 166 25.69 44.26 12.62
C TYR A 166 25.48 43.41 11.37
N ALA A 167 25.31 44.04 10.21
CA ALA A 167 25.17 43.33 8.92
C ALA A 167 25.84 44.12 7.80
N SER A 168 26.40 43.40 6.83
CA SER A 168 27.02 44.03 5.66
C SER A 168 25.96 44.78 4.84
N LEU A 169 26.40 45.80 4.10
CA LEU A 169 25.50 46.48 3.18
C LEU A 169 25.00 45.55 2.07
N GLU A 170 25.79 44.52 1.72
CA GLU A 170 25.39 43.46 0.79
C GLU A 170 24.18 42.69 1.35
N ASP A 171 24.29 42.15 2.57
CA ASP A 171 23.21 41.40 3.22
C ASP A 171 21.94 42.24 3.33
N LEU A 172 22.05 43.50 3.74
CA LEU A 172 20.92 44.41 3.86
C LEU A 172 20.29 44.71 2.49
N SER A 173 21.09 44.84 1.44
CA SER A 173 20.59 45.07 0.09
C SER A 173 19.90 43.84 -0.51
N VAL A 174 20.39 42.64 -0.19
CA VAL A 174 19.77 41.36 -0.56
C VAL A 174 18.43 41.21 0.15
N GLN A 175 18.36 41.45 1.47
CA GLN A 175 17.10 41.43 2.24
C GLN A 175 16.06 42.41 1.66
N VAL A 176 16.48 43.63 1.30
CA VAL A 176 15.58 44.60 0.65
C VAL A 176 15.09 44.10 -0.72
N LEU A 177 15.94 43.42 -1.47
CA LEU A 177 15.57 42.82 -2.75
C LEU A 177 14.61 41.62 -2.57
N GLU A 178 14.78 40.81 -1.51
CA GLU A 178 13.87 39.73 -1.12
C GLU A 178 12.48 40.28 -0.75
N VAL A 179 12.42 41.32 0.09
CA VAL A 179 11.16 42.00 0.45
C VAL A 179 10.43 42.51 -0.81
N LEU A 180 11.18 43.09 -1.76
CA LEU A 180 10.62 43.53 -3.03
C LEU A 180 10.17 42.35 -3.91
N GLY A 181 10.93 41.25 -3.93
CA GLY A 181 10.62 40.02 -4.63
C GLY A 181 9.32 39.39 -4.13
N ASP A 182 9.23 39.15 -2.82
CA ASP A 182 8.02 38.69 -2.12
C ASP A 182 6.83 39.57 -2.47
N TYR A 183 6.99 40.90 -2.38
CA TYR A 183 5.91 41.84 -2.70
C TYR A 183 5.40 41.67 -4.14
N TYR A 184 6.31 41.57 -5.12
CA TYR A 184 5.91 41.34 -6.51
C TYR A 184 5.26 39.97 -6.72
N GLN A 185 5.78 38.93 -6.08
CA GLN A 185 5.23 37.58 -6.16
C GLN A 185 3.81 37.54 -5.62
N ILE A 186 3.57 38.09 -4.42
CA ILE A 186 2.25 38.15 -3.79
C ILE A 186 1.29 38.98 -4.65
N ARG A 187 1.73 40.15 -5.14
CA ARG A 187 0.91 41.00 -6.00
C ARG A 187 0.53 40.27 -7.30
N ASN A 188 1.46 39.55 -7.92
CA ASN A 188 1.19 38.79 -9.12
C ASN A 188 0.18 37.65 -8.87
N ASN A 189 0.36 36.91 -7.77
CA ASN A 189 -0.42 35.71 -7.48
C ASN A 189 -1.86 36.01 -7.00
N TYR A 190 -2.06 37.08 -6.22
CA TYR A 190 -3.37 37.35 -5.61
C TYR A 190 -4.04 38.65 -6.05
N ILE A 191 -3.30 39.65 -6.56
CA ILE A 191 -3.86 40.99 -6.86
C ILE A 191 -4.01 41.23 -8.37
N ASN A 192 -2.96 40.94 -9.15
CA ASN A 192 -2.91 41.22 -10.58
C ASN A 192 -3.70 40.20 -11.40
N GLN A 193 -3.84 38.97 -10.87
CA GLN A 193 -4.55 37.87 -11.50
C GLN A 193 -5.75 37.46 -10.65
N PRO A 194 -6.86 37.03 -11.27
CA PRO A 194 -8.00 36.52 -10.53
C PRO A 194 -7.64 35.21 -9.83
N SER A 195 -7.99 35.09 -8.55
CA SER A 195 -7.77 33.90 -7.72
C SER A 195 -9.09 33.43 -7.11
N ASN A 196 -9.17 32.13 -6.81
CA ASN A 196 -10.27 31.51 -6.08
C ASN A 196 -10.21 31.81 -4.58
N LEU A 197 -9.08 32.31 -4.07
CA LEU A 197 -8.94 32.81 -2.70
C LEU A 197 -9.21 34.32 -2.67
N HIS A 198 -10.28 34.70 -1.98
CA HIS A 198 -10.65 36.08 -1.74
C HIS A 198 -10.34 36.46 -0.30
N PHE A 199 -9.68 37.60 -0.09
CA PHE A 199 -9.37 38.07 1.25
C PHE A 199 -9.68 39.55 1.41
N ARG A 200 -10.00 39.95 2.64
CA ARG A 200 -10.10 41.35 3.05
C ARG A 200 -9.65 41.47 4.50
N VAL A 201 -8.59 42.25 4.71
CA VAL A 201 -8.06 42.62 6.02
C VAL A 201 -8.32 44.09 6.23
N SER A 202 -8.81 44.45 7.41
CA SER A 202 -9.13 45.82 7.76
C SER A 202 -8.63 46.16 9.15
N TYR A 203 -7.99 47.33 9.26
CA TYR A 203 -7.64 47.96 10.53
C TYR A 203 -8.24 49.36 10.56
N ARG A 204 -9.03 49.67 11.59
CA ARG A 204 -9.64 50.98 11.76
C ARG A 204 -9.00 51.73 12.91
N ASN A 205 -8.65 52.99 12.69
CA ASN A 205 -8.12 53.83 13.75
C ASN A 205 -9.24 54.40 14.65
N GLN A 206 -8.87 55.02 15.78
CA GLN A 206 -9.82 55.64 16.71
C GLN A 206 -10.62 56.80 16.09
N SER A 207 -10.10 57.39 15.01
CA SER A 207 -10.75 58.48 14.26
C SER A 207 -11.75 57.97 13.20
N GLY A 208 -11.90 56.65 13.05
CA GLY A 208 -12.81 56.02 12.10
C GLY A 208 -12.26 55.85 10.67
N GLN A 209 -10.99 56.14 10.43
CA GLN A 209 -10.33 55.87 9.14
C GLN A 209 -9.95 54.40 9.05
N GLU A 210 -10.37 53.74 7.98
CA GLU A 210 -10.17 52.31 7.73
C GLU A 210 -9.07 52.09 6.69
N ASN A 211 -8.06 51.28 7.02
CA ASN A 211 -7.05 50.79 6.08
C ASN A 211 -7.43 49.38 5.64
N VAL A 212 -7.81 49.23 4.38
CA VAL A 212 -8.30 47.97 3.80
C VAL A 212 -7.28 47.38 2.82
N TYR A 213 -6.96 46.10 3.02
CA TYR A 213 -6.11 45.29 2.14
C TYR A 213 -6.95 44.14 1.60
N THR A 214 -7.16 44.12 0.28
CA THR A 214 -8.02 43.12 -0.35
C THR A 214 -7.62 42.91 -1.80
N ASN A 215 -7.88 41.70 -2.30
CA ASN A 215 -7.87 41.40 -3.73
C ASN A 215 -9.26 41.50 -4.39
N SER A 216 -10.28 41.83 -3.61
CA SER A 216 -11.70 41.78 -4.02
C SER A 216 -12.39 43.09 -3.68
N ASN A 217 -11.89 44.19 -4.25
CA ASN A 217 -12.38 45.56 -3.97
C ASN A 217 -13.88 45.74 -4.23
N ASP A 218 -14.43 44.96 -5.17
CA ASP A 218 -15.84 45.03 -5.57
C ASP A 218 -16.77 44.19 -4.67
N MET A 219 -16.21 43.46 -3.69
CA MET A 219 -16.95 42.53 -2.84
C MET A 219 -17.06 43.00 -1.39
N THR A 220 -18.24 42.81 -0.83
CA THR A 220 -18.54 43.01 0.61
C THR A 220 -18.05 41.81 1.44
N THR A 221 -17.87 42.03 2.74
CA THR A 221 -17.50 40.96 3.68
C THR A 221 -18.51 39.81 3.65
N GLU A 222 -19.80 40.11 3.53
CA GLU A 222 -20.87 39.12 3.43
C GLU A 222 -20.79 38.31 2.13
N GLN A 223 -20.43 38.94 1.01
CA GLN A 223 -20.22 38.24 -0.25
C GLN A 223 -19.01 37.29 -0.17
N ILE A 224 -17.90 37.72 0.45
CA ILE A 224 -16.73 36.85 0.66
C ILE A 224 -17.09 35.66 1.57
N ARG A 225 -17.89 35.89 2.61
CA ARG A 225 -18.39 34.82 3.49
C ARG A 225 -19.37 33.86 2.82
N SER A 226 -19.98 34.27 1.71
CA SER A 226 -20.92 33.42 0.96
C SER A 226 -20.22 32.40 0.05
N PHE A 227 -18.90 32.50 -0.11
CA PHE A 227 -18.11 31.48 -0.80
C PHE A 227 -18.11 30.14 -0.06
N GLY A 228 -17.84 29.06 -0.78
CA GLY A 228 -18.04 27.69 -0.29
C GLY A 228 -17.31 27.38 1.03
N ARG A 229 -16.11 27.93 1.23
CA ARG A 229 -15.41 27.91 2.52
C ARG A 229 -14.98 29.32 2.91
N TYR A 230 -15.13 29.67 4.18
CA TYR A 230 -14.79 31.00 4.67
C TYR A 230 -14.27 30.99 6.11
N LEU A 231 -13.57 32.06 6.43
CA LEU A 231 -13.03 32.37 7.74
C LEU A 231 -13.25 33.84 8.05
N TYR A 232 -13.85 34.15 9.19
CA TYR A 232 -14.00 35.50 9.70
C TYR A 232 -13.51 35.59 11.14
N ILE A 233 -12.58 36.51 11.38
CA ILE A 233 -12.03 36.81 12.70
C ILE A 233 -12.09 38.32 12.89
N SER A 234 -12.51 38.75 14.08
CA SER A 234 -12.57 40.15 14.49
C SER A 234 -11.90 40.34 15.84
N GLY A 235 -11.21 41.46 16.03
CA GLY A 235 -10.62 41.83 17.32
C GLY A 235 -11.66 42.06 18.43
N GLU A 236 -12.93 42.27 18.08
CA GLU A 236 -14.01 42.47 19.05
C GLU A 236 -14.54 41.15 19.66
N SER A 237 -14.24 40.01 19.04
CA SER A 237 -14.76 38.70 19.43
C SER A 237 -13.66 37.66 19.58
N ILE A 238 -13.67 36.92 20.69
CA ILE A 238 -12.81 35.75 20.89
C ILE A 238 -13.28 34.56 20.03
N LEU A 239 -14.56 34.55 19.66
CA LEU A 239 -15.13 33.49 18.83
C LEU A 239 -14.84 33.76 17.36
N MET A 240 -14.23 32.77 16.73
CA MET A 240 -13.99 32.72 15.30
C MET A 240 -15.22 32.17 14.56
N ASP A 241 -15.60 32.81 13.46
CA ASP A 241 -16.74 32.44 12.64
C ASP A 241 -16.25 31.82 11.34
N THR A 242 -16.41 30.50 11.19
CA THR A 242 -15.88 29.75 10.05
C THR A 242 -16.71 28.51 9.76
N ASN A 243 -16.63 28.02 8.52
CA ASN A 243 -17.08 26.70 8.12
C ASN A 243 -15.92 25.80 7.62
N LEU A 244 -14.67 26.20 7.88
CA LEU A 244 -13.48 25.39 7.58
C LEU A 244 -13.41 24.18 8.51
N LYS A 245 -13.03 23.03 7.94
CA LYS A 245 -12.83 21.79 8.71
C LYS A 245 -11.56 21.86 9.57
N TYR A 246 -10.51 22.46 9.03
CA TYR A 246 -9.25 22.73 9.72
C TYR A 246 -8.92 24.21 9.58
N VAL A 247 -8.37 24.79 10.65
CA VAL A 247 -8.17 26.23 10.77
C VAL A 247 -6.67 26.51 10.75
N PRO A 248 -6.20 27.50 9.95
CA PRO A 248 -4.81 27.95 9.99
C PRO A 248 -4.37 28.37 11.40
N GLU A 249 -3.28 27.81 11.92
CA GLU A 249 -2.89 27.98 13.34
C GLU A 249 -2.53 29.42 13.72
N ASN A 250 -1.89 30.19 12.83
CA ASN A 250 -1.25 31.47 13.17
C ASN A 250 -2.05 32.73 12.82
N ILE A 251 -3.27 32.58 12.28
CA ILE A 251 -3.99 33.72 11.69
C ILE A 251 -4.35 34.80 12.72
N THR A 252 -4.76 34.43 13.94
CA THR A 252 -5.13 35.38 14.99
C THR A 252 -3.91 36.15 15.50
N SER A 253 -2.80 35.44 15.70
CA SER A 253 -1.54 36.04 16.16
C SER A 253 -1.00 37.02 15.13
N GLN A 254 -1.00 36.65 13.85
CA GLN A 254 -0.58 37.53 12.76
C GLN A 254 -1.50 38.76 12.65
N LEU A 255 -2.81 38.59 12.75
CA LEU A 255 -3.77 39.70 12.73
C LEU A 255 -3.52 40.72 13.84
N GLU A 256 -3.17 40.27 15.05
CA GLU A 256 -2.83 41.15 16.16
C GLU A 256 -1.45 41.80 15.99
N THR A 257 -0.47 41.06 15.49
CA THR A 257 0.92 41.52 15.29
C THR A 257 1.00 42.66 14.29
N TYR A 258 0.24 42.58 13.19
CA TYR A 258 0.22 43.61 12.15
C TYR A 258 -0.77 44.76 12.42
N ASN A 259 -1.39 44.79 13.60
CA ASN A 259 -2.29 45.87 13.99
C ASN A 259 -1.52 47.15 14.37
N LEU A 260 -1.58 48.14 13.48
CA LEU A 260 -0.90 49.43 13.66
C LEU A 260 -1.52 50.33 14.75
N TYR A 261 -2.75 50.05 15.20
CA TYR A 261 -3.52 50.96 16.05
C TYR A 261 -3.65 50.53 17.51
N GLY A 262 -3.25 49.30 17.85
CA GLY A 262 -3.33 48.76 19.21
C GLY A 262 -4.75 48.78 19.81
N ASN A 263 -5.78 48.83 18.96
CA ASN A 263 -7.18 48.74 19.33
C ASN A 263 -7.78 47.41 18.84
N ASN A 264 -9.00 47.08 19.22
CA ASN A 264 -9.67 45.84 18.82
C ASN A 264 -10.52 45.99 17.53
N ASP A 265 -10.39 47.12 16.84
CA ASP A 265 -11.23 47.51 15.71
C ASP A 265 -10.58 47.09 14.39
N TYR A 266 -10.47 45.77 14.23
CA TYR A 266 -9.88 45.13 13.08
C TYR A 266 -10.59 43.81 12.77
N TYR A 267 -10.54 43.39 11.50
CA TYR A 267 -11.07 42.09 11.08
C TYR A 267 -10.32 41.55 9.87
N ILE A 268 -10.38 40.24 9.71
CA ILE A 268 -9.99 39.52 8.51
C ILE A 268 -11.16 38.64 8.06
N VAL A 269 -11.42 38.66 6.76
CA VAL A 269 -12.28 37.69 6.10
C VAL A 269 -11.51 37.02 4.98
N LEU A 270 -11.55 35.69 4.96
CA LEU A 270 -11.09 34.86 3.85
C LEU A 270 -12.30 34.10 3.30
N GLY A 271 -12.37 33.98 1.98
CA GLY A 271 -13.37 33.19 1.28
C GLY A 271 -12.72 32.43 0.14
N LEU A 272 -12.82 31.11 0.17
CA LEU A 272 -12.36 30.22 -0.89
C LEU A 272 -13.56 29.80 -1.74
N ASP A 273 -13.54 30.20 -3.01
CA ASP A 273 -14.53 29.76 -3.99
C ASP A 273 -14.30 28.29 -4.36
N THR A 274 -15.12 27.41 -3.79
CA THR A 274 -15.05 25.96 -4.02
C THR A 274 -15.59 25.53 -5.39
N SER A 275 -16.07 26.47 -6.21
CA SER A 275 -16.39 26.20 -7.62
C SER A 275 -15.18 26.31 -8.55
N TYR A 276 -14.05 26.84 -8.04
CA TYR A 276 -12.77 26.99 -8.73
C TYR A 276 -12.87 27.57 -10.16
N PRO A 277 -13.53 28.73 -10.37
CA PRO A 277 -13.70 29.32 -11.70
C PRO A 277 -12.40 29.83 -12.34
N TYR A 278 -11.37 30.14 -11.54
CA TYR A 278 -10.10 30.70 -12.00
C TYR A 278 -8.97 29.67 -11.97
N THR A 279 -8.05 29.77 -12.94
CA THR A 279 -6.87 28.89 -13.00
C THR A 279 -5.77 29.40 -12.06
N ASP A 280 -5.81 28.94 -10.82
CA ASP A 280 -4.82 29.26 -9.79
C ASP A 280 -4.30 27.98 -9.09
N PRO A 281 -3.38 28.08 -8.09
CA PRO A 281 -2.89 26.92 -7.35
C PRO A 281 -4.00 26.06 -6.71
N TYR A 282 -5.09 26.68 -6.23
CA TYR A 282 -6.23 25.97 -5.65
C TYR A 282 -6.98 25.12 -6.67
N SER A 283 -7.24 25.66 -7.87
CA SER A 283 -7.89 24.90 -8.95
C SER A 283 -7.03 23.73 -9.42
N THR A 284 -5.70 23.93 -9.47
CA THR A 284 -4.74 22.90 -9.88
C THR A 284 -4.70 21.77 -8.85
N ALA A 285 -4.60 22.11 -7.57
CA ALA A 285 -4.61 21.14 -6.48
C ALA A 285 -5.96 20.40 -6.39
N HIS A 286 -7.09 21.10 -6.59
CA HIS A 286 -8.42 20.49 -6.69
C HIS A 286 -8.48 19.44 -7.80
N ASN A 287 -8.03 19.80 -9.01
CA ASN A 287 -8.05 18.89 -10.16
C ASN A 287 -7.16 17.66 -9.94
N GLN A 288 -5.99 17.84 -9.32
CA GLN A 288 -5.10 16.73 -8.95
C GLN A 288 -5.77 15.81 -7.92
N TYR A 289 -6.38 16.37 -6.89
CA TYR A 289 -7.10 15.62 -5.87
C TYR A 289 -8.26 14.82 -6.47
N GLU A 290 -9.07 15.44 -7.33
CA GLU A 290 -10.17 14.78 -8.04
C GLU A 290 -9.69 13.62 -8.90
N LYS A 291 -8.59 13.80 -9.63
CA LYS A 291 -7.97 12.73 -10.43
C LYS A 291 -7.53 11.56 -9.56
N ILE A 292 -6.82 11.81 -8.46
CA ILE A 292 -6.37 10.79 -7.50
C ILE A 292 -7.57 10.02 -6.92
N ARG A 293 -8.67 10.74 -6.59
CA ARG A 293 -9.90 10.14 -6.08
C ARG A 293 -10.59 9.26 -7.13
N LEU A 294 -10.70 9.73 -8.37
CA LEU A 294 -11.31 8.98 -9.48
C LEU A 294 -10.51 7.72 -9.82
N ASP A 295 -9.18 7.82 -9.84
CA ASP A 295 -8.28 6.67 -10.07
C ASP A 295 -8.44 5.63 -8.96
N TYR A 296 -8.56 6.06 -7.70
CA TYR A 296 -8.83 5.16 -6.58
C TYR A 296 -10.19 4.45 -6.68
N ILE A 297 -11.27 5.19 -6.97
CA ILE A 297 -12.61 4.64 -7.15
C ILE A 297 -12.61 3.62 -8.29
N SER A 298 -12.02 3.99 -9.43
CA SER A 298 -11.90 3.12 -10.59
C SER A 298 -11.10 1.86 -10.23
N GLY A 299 -10.01 2.01 -9.48
CA GLY A 299 -9.22 0.91 -8.93
C GLY A 299 -10.05 -0.05 -8.09
N MET A 300 -10.87 0.46 -7.17
CA MET A 300 -11.74 -0.37 -6.33
C MET A 300 -12.80 -1.13 -7.14
N VAL A 301 -13.43 -0.49 -8.12
CA VAL A 301 -14.40 -1.13 -9.01
C VAL A 301 -13.73 -2.26 -9.81
N LEU A 302 -12.55 -2.00 -10.37
CA LEU A 302 -11.77 -3.00 -11.11
C LEU A 302 -11.32 -4.16 -10.22
N PHE A 303 -10.85 -3.86 -9.00
CA PHE A 303 -10.43 -4.85 -8.02
C PHE A 303 -11.58 -5.77 -7.63
N THR A 304 -12.74 -5.21 -7.28
CA THR A 304 -13.90 -5.99 -6.83
C THR A 304 -14.52 -6.80 -7.96
N LEU A 305 -14.76 -6.20 -9.13
CA LEU A 305 -15.32 -6.88 -10.29
C LEU A 305 -14.35 -7.94 -10.83
N GLY A 306 -13.06 -7.62 -10.89
CA GLY A 306 -11.99 -8.54 -11.27
C GLY A 306 -11.89 -9.73 -10.32
N GLY A 307 -11.92 -9.49 -9.01
CA GLY A 307 -11.86 -10.54 -8.00
C GLY A 307 -13.05 -11.50 -8.06
N ILE A 308 -14.28 -10.97 -8.09
CA ILE A 308 -15.50 -11.78 -8.20
C ILE A 308 -15.50 -12.56 -9.52
N GLY A 309 -15.17 -11.90 -10.64
CA GLY A 309 -15.09 -12.52 -11.95
C GLY A 309 -14.03 -13.62 -12.02
N ALA A 310 -12.86 -13.41 -11.41
CA ALA A 310 -11.78 -14.40 -11.33
C ALA A 310 -12.21 -15.64 -10.53
N ILE A 311 -12.93 -15.46 -9.42
CA ILE A 311 -13.48 -16.58 -8.62
C ILE A 311 -14.51 -17.38 -9.42
N ILE A 312 -15.48 -16.71 -10.03
CA ILE A 312 -16.54 -17.37 -10.82
C ILE A 312 -15.92 -18.14 -11.99
N THR A 313 -15.02 -17.52 -12.73
CA THR A 313 -14.36 -18.17 -13.87
C THR A 313 -13.44 -19.31 -13.44
N LEU A 314 -12.78 -19.21 -12.28
CA LEU A 314 -12.01 -20.30 -11.70
C LEU A 314 -12.91 -21.51 -11.40
N VAL A 315 -14.09 -21.30 -10.79
CA VAL A 315 -15.07 -22.37 -10.54
C VAL A 315 -15.53 -23.00 -11.85
N ILE A 316 -15.84 -22.19 -12.87
CA ILE A 316 -16.20 -22.69 -14.21
C ILE A 316 -15.08 -23.54 -14.80
N MET A 317 -13.83 -23.08 -14.72
CA MET A 317 -12.67 -23.84 -15.18
C MET A 317 -12.53 -25.16 -14.42
N ILE A 318 -12.68 -25.17 -13.10
CA ILE A 318 -12.66 -26.39 -12.28
C ILE A 318 -13.73 -27.39 -12.73
N VAL A 319 -14.95 -26.93 -13.02
CA VAL A 319 -16.05 -27.78 -13.50
C VAL A 319 -15.74 -28.35 -14.90
N LEU A 320 -15.34 -27.51 -15.85
CA LEU A 320 -15.07 -27.88 -17.24
C LEU A 320 -13.83 -28.77 -17.39
N THR A 321 -12.89 -28.67 -16.46
CA THR A 321 -11.62 -29.40 -16.48
C THR A 321 -11.84 -30.92 -16.44
N GLY A 322 -11.21 -31.62 -17.39
CA GLY A 322 -11.27 -33.08 -17.53
C GLY A 322 -12.32 -33.63 -18.51
N HIS A 323 -13.37 -32.87 -18.84
CA HIS A 323 -14.46 -33.37 -19.71
C HIS A 323 -14.19 -33.16 -21.20
N CYS A 324 -14.42 -34.17 -22.05
CA CYS A 324 -14.26 -34.07 -23.51
C CYS A 324 -15.57 -33.81 -24.25
N ASP A 325 -16.64 -34.42 -23.77
CA ASP A 325 -18.01 -34.27 -24.28
C ASP A 325 -18.92 -33.78 -23.14
N GLU A 326 -20.13 -33.30 -23.46
CA GLU A 326 -21.15 -32.97 -22.44
C GLU A 326 -21.60 -34.22 -21.65
N SER A 327 -21.23 -35.42 -22.10
CA SER A 327 -21.49 -36.65 -21.36
C SER A 327 -20.48 -36.85 -20.21
N PRO A 328 -20.94 -37.12 -18.97
CA PRO A 328 -20.10 -37.16 -17.78
C PRO A 328 -19.15 -38.37 -17.69
N LYS A 329 -19.12 -39.28 -18.68
CA LYS A 329 -18.55 -40.63 -18.51
C LYS A 329 -17.08 -40.79 -18.90
N LYS A 330 -16.46 -39.86 -19.62
CA LYS A 330 -15.05 -40.00 -20.03
C LYS A 330 -14.24 -38.75 -19.69
N ILE A 331 -13.26 -38.95 -18.82
CA ILE A 331 -12.29 -37.93 -18.41
C ILE A 331 -10.99 -38.17 -19.18
N GLN A 332 -10.48 -37.14 -19.86
CA GLN A 332 -9.21 -37.21 -20.58
C GLN A 332 -8.08 -36.63 -19.74
N LEU A 333 -7.02 -37.44 -19.59
CA LEU A 333 -5.77 -37.05 -18.97
C LEU A 333 -4.84 -36.45 -20.04
N CYS A 334 -4.18 -35.35 -19.72
CA CYS A 334 -3.08 -34.80 -20.51
C CYS A 334 -1.75 -35.49 -20.16
N ARG A 335 -0.71 -35.28 -20.97
CA ARG A 335 0.63 -35.84 -20.74
C ARG A 335 1.20 -35.46 -19.37
N PHE A 336 0.94 -34.23 -18.93
CA PHE A 336 1.36 -33.72 -17.63
C PHE A 336 0.67 -34.44 -16.45
N ASP A 337 -0.53 -34.98 -16.68
CA ASP A 337 -1.33 -35.67 -15.65
C ASP A 337 -0.85 -37.13 -15.44
N GLN A 338 0.05 -37.63 -16.27
CA GLN A 338 0.59 -39.00 -16.17
C GLN A 338 1.76 -39.08 -15.18
N ILE A 339 2.30 -37.95 -14.74
CA ILE A 339 3.39 -37.88 -13.77
C ILE A 339 2.89 -38.41 -12.41
N PRO A 340 3.64 -39.29 -11.74
CA PRO A 340 3.28 -39.75 -10.40
C PRO A 340 3.14 -38.58 -9.43
N LEU A 341 2.12 -38.63 -8.55
CA LEU A 341 1.77 -37.52 -7.65
C LEU A 341 2.98 -36.94 -6.88
N GLY A 342 3.85 -37.80 -6.34
CA GLY A 342 5.03 -37.35 -5.59
C GLY A 342 6.02 -36.56 -6.45
N ALA A 343 6.27 -36.99 -7.69
CA ALA A 343 7.14 -36.28 -8.63
C ALA A 343 6.49 -34.99 -9.12
N PHE A 344 5.16 -34.99 -9.30
CA PHE A 344 4.39 -33.81 -9.66
C PHE A 344 4.47 -32.73 -8.58
N LEU A 345 4.23 -33.09 -7.31
CA LEU A 345 4.32 -32.16 -6.18
C LEU A 345 5.75 -31.64 -6.00
N GLY A 346 6.76 -32.49 -6.18
CA GLY A 346 8.16 -32.09 -6.19
C GLY A 346 8.47 -31.07 -7.30
N LEU A 347 7.99 -31.31 -8.53
CA LEU A 347 8.18 -30.39 -9.65
C LEU A 347 7.47 -29.05 -9.42
N TRP A 348 6.26 -29.07 -8.84
CA TRP A 348 5.56 -27.85 -8.44
C TRP A 348 6.33 -27.06 -7.39
N ALA A 349 6.83 -27.71 -6.33
CA ALA A 349 7.63 -27.07 -5.29
C ALA A 349 8.94 -26.48 -5.83
N VAL A 350 9.64 -27.20 -6.70
CA VAL A 350 10.85 -26.71 -7.38
C VAL A 350 10.52 -25.52 -8.28
N SER A 351 9.39 -25.57 -8.99
CA SER A 351 8.96 -24.46 -9.85
C SER A 351 8.65 -23.19 -9.05
N LEU A 352 8.00 -23.33 -7.89
CA LEU A 352 7.76 -22.20 -6.98
C LEU A 352 9.06 -21.65 -6.40
N ALA A 353 9.98 -22.51 -5.94
CA ALA A 353 11.27 -22.08 -5.42
C ALA A 353 12.11 -21.36 -6.48
N ALA A 354 12.13 -21.88 -7.71
CA ALA A 354 12.79 -21.24 -8.84
C ALA A 354 12.15 -19.89 -9.19
N ALA A 355 10.82 -19.80 -9.20
CA ALA A 355 10.11 -18.56 -9.46
C ALA A 355 10.36 -17.50 -8.39
N HIS A 356 10.35 -17.88 -7.10
CA HIS A 356 10.71 -17.00 -5.99
C HIS A 356 12.14 -16.46 -6.18
N TYR A 357 13.11 -17.34 -6.45
CA TYR A 357 14.49 -16.95 -6.69
C TYR A 357 14.64 -15.98 -7.89
N LEU A 358 13.99 -16.29 -9.02
CA LEU A 358 14.04 -15.44 -10.22
C LEU A 358 13.37 -14.09 -10.00
N THR A 359 12.23 -14.06 -9.29
CA THR A 359 11.52 -12.82 -8.97
C THR A 359 12.36 -11.92 -8.07
N ARG A 360 13.07 -12.51 -7.10
CA ARG A 360 13.97 -11.76 -6.23
C ARG A 360 15.23 -11.27 -6.95
N GLN A 361 15.83 -12.10 -7.79
CA GLN A 361 17.07 -11.76 -8.50
C GLN A 361 16.86 -10.70 -9.60
N TYR A 362 15.76 -10.81 -10.35
CA TYR A 362 15.52 -9.96 -11.52
C TYR A 362 14.30 -9.07 -11.33
N GLY A 363 13.20 -9.58 -10.77
CA GLY A 363 11.96 -8.84 -10.61
C GLY A 363 12.10 -7.62 -9.69
N GLU A 364 12.75 -7.76 -8.54
CA GLU A 364 12.98 -6.64 -7.61
C GLU A 364 13.83 -5.53 -8.25
N PHE A 365 14.85 -5.88 -9.02
CA PHE A 365 15.66 -4.89 -9.74
C PHE A 365 14.82 -4.04 -10.70
N TYR A 366 13.96 -4.66 -11.50
CA TYR A 366 13.09 -3.92 -12.42
C TYR A 366 12.02 -3.10 -11.68
N LEU A 367 11.44 -3.64 -10.60
CA LEU A 367 10.44 -2.94 -9.81
C LEU A 367 11.01 -1.69 -9.14
N ASN A 368 12.19 -1.82 -8.52
CA ASN A 368 12.84 -0.70 -7.82
C ASN A 368 13.25 0.43 -8.79
N PHE A 369 13.42 0.13 -10.08
CA PHE A 369 13.66 1.15 -11.11
C PHE A 369 12.40 1.92 -11.51
N LEU A 370 11.24 1.27 -11.57
CA LEU A 370 9.98 1.91 -11.99
C LEU A 370 9.22 2.57 -10.84
N ILE A 371 9.42 2.12 -9.61
CA ILE A 371 8.55 2.40 -8.47
C ILE A 371 9.31 3.14 -7.37
N SER A 372 8.64 4.11 -6.74
CA SER A 372 9.16 4.85 -5.57
C SER A 372 9.43 3.93 -4.38
N GLU A 373 10.47 4.24 -3.61
CA GLU A 373 10.97 3.46 -2.47
C GLU A 373 9.89 3.08 -1.45
N GLN A 374 8.93 3.98 -1.23
CA GLN A 374 7.80 3.75 -0.32
C GLN A 374 6.93 2.53 -0.67
N TYR A 375 6.98 2.03 -1.92
CA TYR A 375 6.15 0.91 -2.39
C TYR A 375 6.95 -0.36 -2.72
N TRP A 376 8.26 -0.41 -2.46
CA TRP A 376 9.12 -1.54 -2.86
C TRP A 376 8.69 -2.89 -2.26
N ASP A 377 8.53 -2.98 -0.94
CA ASP A 377 8.14 -4.25 -0.27
C ASP A 377 6.80 -4.79 -0.81
N TYR A 378 5.83 -3.91 -1.03
CA TYR A 378 4.55 -4.31 -1.59
C TYR A 378 4.67 -4.79 -3.03
N SER A 379 5.36 -4.03 -3.89
CA SER A 379 5.49 -4.36 -5.30
C SER A 379 6.20 -5.70 -5.51
N SER A 380 7.23 -6.00 -4.68
CA SER A 380 7.91 -7.30 -4.68
C SER A 380 6.94 -8.43 -4.32
N ARG A 381 6.18 -8.30 -3.22
CA ARG A 381 5.19 -9.31 -2.80
C ARG A 381 4.07 -9.49 -3.83
N TRP A 382 3.59 -8.40 -4.41
CA TRP A 382 2.55 -8.42 -5.43
C TRP A 382 2.99 -9.18 -6.69
N MET A 383 4.23 -8.94 -7.13
CA MET A 383 4.83 -9.67 -8.25
C MET A 383 5.00 -11.16 -7.92
N GLU A 384 5.52 -11.48 -6.73
CA GLU A 384 5.71 -12.85 -6.28
C GLU A 384 4.38 -13.63 -6.23
N MET A 385 3.33 -13.02 -5.69
CA MET A 385 1.99 -13.62 -5.66
C MET A 385 1.44 -13.87 -7.08
N THR A 386 1.64 -12.91 -7.99
CA THR A 386 1.17 -13.01 -9.37
C THR A 386 1.86 -14.14 -10.13
N VAL A 387 3.19 -14.24 -10.02
CA VAL A 387 3.97 -15.31 -10.64
C VAL A 387 3.61 -16.68 -10.03
N SER A 388 3.50 -16.74 -8.70
CA SER A 388 3.12 -17.97 -7.98
C SER A 388 1.73 -18.47 -8.35
N TYR A 389 0.77 -17.55 -8.56
CA TYR A 389 -0.56 -17.88 -9.05
C TYR A 389 -0.51 -18.49 -10.46
N GLY A 390 0.26 -17.89 -11.37
CA GLY A 390 0.44 -18.36 -12.74
C GLY A 390 1.02 -19.79 -12.83
N ILE A 391 1.90 -20.17 -11.90
CA ILE A 391 2.46 -21.52 -11.81
C ILE A 391 1.48 -22.50 -11.16
N THR A 392 0.78 -22.06 -10.12
CA THR A 392 -0.10 -22.92 -9.32
C THR A 392 -1.40 -23.24 -10.03
N LEU A 393 -1.95 -22.33 -10.84
CA LEU A 393 -3.22 -22.55 -11.54
C LEU A 393 -3.17 -23.78 -12.48
N PRO A 394 -2.19 -23.94 -13.41
CA PRO A 394 -2.07 -25.15 -14.23
C PRO A 394 -1.87 -26.41 -13.40
N ALA A 395 -1.08 -26.33 -12.33
CA ALA A 395 -0.84 -27.46 -11.43
C ALA A 395 -2.13 -27.90 -10.71
N LEU A 396 -2.92 -26.96 -10.21
CA LEU A 396 -4.21 -27.20 -9.58
C LEU A 396 -5.18 -27.88 -10.56
N LEU A 397 -5.29 -27.38 -11.79
CA LEU A 397 -6.16 -27.98 -12.81
C LEU A 397 -5.70 -29.39 -13.18
N SER A 398 -4.39 -29.66 -13.22
CA SER A 398 -3.85 -31.01 -13.42
C SER A 398 -4.25 -31.97 -12.30
N LEU A 399 -4.08 -31.56 -11.03
CA LEU A 399 -4.50 -32.36 -9.88
C LEU A 399 -6.00 -32.67 -9.89
N ILE A 400 -6.84 -31.70 -10.24
CA ILE A 400 -8.29 -31.88 -10.34
C ILE A 400 -8.65 -32.89 -11.43
N ARG A 401 -7.93 -32.94 -12.56
CA ARG A 401 -8.14 -33.99 -13.58
C ARG A 401 -7.79 -35.37 -13.06
N CYS A 402 -6.64 -35.50 -12.38
CA CYS A 402 -6.22 -36.75 -11.75
C CYS A 402 -7.22 -37.23 -10.69
N TYR A 403 -7.76 -36.29 -9.91
CA TYR A 403 -8.81 -36.54 -8.91
C TYR A 403 -10.07 -37.10 -9.57
N LYS A 404 -10.63 -36.39 -10.55
CA LYS A 404 -11.84 -36.83 -11.26
C LYS A 404 -11.64 -38.19 -11.93
N ALA A 405 -10.44 -38.48 -12.44
CA ALA A 405 -10.13 -39.76 -13.09
C ALA A 405 -9.91 -40.93 -12.11
N GLY A 406 -9.82 -40.68 -10.80
CA GLY A 406 -9.57 -41.72 -9.79
C GLY A 406 -8.16 -42.33 -9.86
N VAL A 407 -7.19 -41.61 -10.47
CA VAL A 407 -5.84 -42.12 -10.74
C VAL A 407 -4.82 -41.69 -9.68
N ILE A 408 -5.19 -40.77 -8.78
CA ILE A 408 -4.29 -40.21 -7.75
C ILE A 408 -3.55 -41.29 -6.96
N TRP A 409 -4.28 -42.26 -6.41
CA TRP A 409 -3.69 -43.33 -5.62
C TRP A 409 -2.97 -44.35 -6.50
N LYS A 410 -3.65 -44.86 -7.54
CA LYS A 410 -3.12 -45.91 -8.43
C LYS A 410 -1.81 -45.52 -9.12
N ASN A 411 -1.61 -44.23 -9.40
CA ASN A 411 -0.40 -43.72 -10.06
C ASN A 411 0.60 -43.09 -9.08
N SER A 412 0.37 -43.18 -7.78
CA SER A 412 1.28 -42.63 -6.77
C SER A 412 2.59 -43.43 -6.72
N LEU A 413 3.70 -42.71 -6.55
CA LEU A 413 5.01 -43.30 -6.24
C LEU A 413 4.93 -44.17 -4.98
N THR A 414 4.18 -43.73 -3.97
CA THR A 414 4.01 -44.48 -2.72
C THR A 414 3.36 -45.83 -2.96
N CYS A 415 2.32 -45.91 -3.79
CA CYS A 415 1.69 -47.19 -4.14
C CYS A 415 2.62 -48.11 -4.91
N ARG A 416 3.39 -47.57 -5.87
CA ARG A 416 4.36 -48.37 -6.64
C ARG A 416 5.49 -48.90 -5.75
N ILE A 417 5.96 -48.09 -4.80
CA ILE A 417 6.98 -48.50 -3.84
C ILE A 417 6.41 -49.55 -2.88
N LEU A 418 5.20 -49.32 -2.35
CA LEU A 418 4.50 -50.28 -1.49
C LEU A 418 4.28 -51.62 -2.18
N ASP A 419 3.84 -51.62 -3.44
CA ASP A 419 3.58 -52.84 -4.20
C ASP A 419 4.88 -53.63 -4.45
N LYS A 420 5.98 -52.93 -4.77
CA LYS A 420 7.31 -53.53 -4.87
C LYS A 420 7.81 -54.08 -3.53
N CYS A 421 7.59 -53.35 -2.44
CA CYS A 421 7.95 -53.79 -1.09
C CYS A 421 7.13 -55.02 -0.69
N LEU A 422 5.81 -55.03 -0.91
CA LEU A 422 4.93 -56.15 -0.63
C LEU A 422 5.33 -57.38 -1.44
N THR A 423 5.61 -57.22 -2.74
CA THR A 423 6.06 -58.31 -3.61
C THR A 423 7.42 -58.88 -3.19
N ALA A 424 8.36 -58.01 -2.78
CA ALA A 424 9.64 -58.45 -2.22
C ALA A 424 9.42 -59.24 -0.92
N LEU A 425 8.53 -58.77 -0.05
CA LEU A 425 8.24 -59.36 1.25
C LEU A 425 7.49 -60.70 1.13
N THR A 426 6.69 -60.91 0.07
CA THR A 426 6.05 -62.20 -0.22
C THR A 426 6.99 -63.25 -0.77
N ASN A 427 8.08 -62.84 -1.43
CA ASN A 427 9.06 -63.75 -2.06
C ASN A 427 10.21 -64.16 -1.14
N CYS A 428 10.30 -63.57 0.07
CA CYS A 428 11.33 -63.91 1.06
C CYS A 428 10.96 -65.13 1.93
N SER A 429 11.98 -65.79 2.48
CA SER A 429 11.79 -66.84 3.48
C SER A 429 11.11 -66.30 4.74
N PHE A 430 10.37 -67.16 5.46
CA PHE A 430 9.63 -66.79 6.66
C PHE A 430 10.45 -66.02 7.72
N PRO A 431 11.67 -66.44 8.10
CA PRO A 431 12.46 -65.71 9.10
C PRO A 431 12.91 -64.33 8.58
N VAL A 432 13.30 -64.21 7.31
CA VAL A 432 13.67 -62.92 6.70
C VAL A 432 12.47 -61.98 6.65
N ARG A 433 11.29 -62.50 6.30
CA ARG A 433 10.04 -61.75 6.28
C ARG A 433 9.67 -61.24 7.68
N LEU A 434 9.77 -62.09 8.70
CA LEU A 434 9.51 -61.71 10.09
C LEU A 434 10.49 -60.62 10.55
N SER A 435 11.79 -60.79 10.27
CA SER A 435 12.81 -59.79 10.59
C SER A 435 12.59 -58.45 9.90
N LEU A 436 12.20 -58.45 8.62
CA LEU A 436 11.89 -57.21 7.87
C LEU A 436 10.63 -56.53 8.40
N CYS A 437 9.57 -57.28 8.72
CA CYS A 437 8.37 -56.72 9.33
C CYS A 437 8.66 -56.13 10.71
N PHE A 438 9.46 -56.81 11.53
CA PHE A 438 9.87 -56.33 12.85
C PHE A 438 10.75 -55.08 12.75
N ALA A 439 11.71 -55.06 11.82
CA ALA A 439 12.53 -53.88 11.55
C ALA A 439 11.67 -52.68 11.07
N GLY A 440 10.68 -52.94 10.22
CA GLY A 440 9.72 -51.93 9.77
C GLY A 440 8.89 -51.36 10.92
N TYR A 441 8.35 -52.24 11.78
CA TYR A 441 7.65 -51.85 13.02
C TYR A 441 8.53 -50.96 13.91
N LEU A 442 9.77 -51.37 14.16
CA LEU A 442 10.72 -50.61 14.98
C LEU A 442 11.10 -49.26 14.35
N THR A 443 11.14 -49.19 13.02
CA THR A 443 11.38 -47.94 12.29
C THR A 443 10.22 -46.97 12.47
N VAL A 444 8.97 -47.44 12.36
CA VAL A 444 7.77 -46.60 12.57
C VAL A 444 7.74 -46.08 14.01
N ASP A 445 8.00 -46.95 14.98
CA ASP A 445 8.06 -46.59 16.40
C ASP A 445 9.16 -45.54 16.66
N GLY A 446 10.36 -45.75 16.09
CA GLY A 446 11.47 -44.82 16.20
C GLY A 446 11.16 -43.45 15.60
N VAL A 447 10.49 -43.40 14.43
CA VAL A 447 10.08 -42.14 13.78
C VAL A 447 9.02 -41.43 14.61
N LEU A 448 7.99 -42.12 15.09
CA LEU A 448 6.94 -41.51 15.92
C LEU A 448 7.51 -40.97 17.24
N PHE A 449 8.43 -41.71 17.86
CA PHE A 449 9.13 -41.25 19.06
C PHE A 449 10.03 -40.04 18.77
N ALA A 450 10.77 -40.05 17.67
CA ALA A 450 11.59 -38.91 17.26
C ALA A 450 10.74 -37.66 16.95
N CYS A 451 9.60 -37.82 16.28
CA CYS A 451 8.64 -36.74 16.04
C CYS A 451 8.08 -36.19 17.36
N PHE A 452 7.70 -37.05 18.30
CA PHE A 452 7.26 -36.63 19.63
C PHE A 452 8.36 -35.84 20.36
N ALA A 453 9.59 -36.36 20.40
CA ALA A 453 10.72 -35.69 21.02
C ALA A 453 11.02 -34.33 20.36
N TYR A 454 10.99 -34.26 19.03
CA TYR A 454 11.21 -33.01 18.29
C TYR A 454 10.16 -31.95 18.63
N PHE A 455 8.87 -32.30 18.60
CA PHE A 455 7.81 -31.35 18.95
C PHE A 455 7.81 -30.97 20.43
N PHE A 456 8.18 -31.89 21.31
CA PHE A 456 8.35 -31.60 22.74
C PHE A 456 9.48 -30.60 22.99
N LEU A 457 10.63 -30.77 22.32
CA LEU A 457 11.76 -29.84 22.43
C LEU A 457 11.48 -28.45 21.81
N LYS A 458 10.52 -28.37 20.88
CA LYS A 458 10.10 -27.12 20.21
C LYS A 458 8.75 -26.60 20.71
N GLN A 459 8.30 -27.04 21.89
CA GLN A 459 6.99 -26.69 22.43
C GLN A 459 6.73 -25.18 22.46
N ASP A 460 7.74 -24.38 22.83
CA ASP A 460 7.61 -22.91 22.92
C ASP A 460 7.48 -22.20 21.57
N SER A 461 7.84 -22.86 20.46
CA SER A 461 7.77 -22.30 19.10
C SER A 461 6.54 -22.76 18.31
N LEU A 462 5.69 -23.61 18.89
CA LEU A 462 4.50 -24.13 18.21
C LEU A 462 3.31 -23.17 18.33
N SER A 463 2.62 -22.92 17.22
CA SER A 463 1.42 -22.07 17.19
C SER A 463 0.25 -22.60 18.04
N PHE A 464 0.27 -23.89 18.38
CA PHE A 464 -0.73 -24.54 19.23
C PHE A 464 -0.07 -25.36 20.34
N SER A 465 -0.36 -25.04 21.60
CA SER A 465 0.34 -25.58 22.78
C SER A 465 0.23 -27.11 22.96
N TYR A 466 -0.73 -27.79 22.34
CA TYR A 466 -0.97 -29.23 22.49
C TYR A 466 -0.54 -30.06 21.26
N LEU A 467 0.00 -29.43 20.23
CA LEU A 467 0.31 -30.12 18.96
C LEU A 467 1.37 -31.22 19.12
N TYR A 468 2.22 -31.11 20.14
CA TYR A 468 3.21 -32.13 20.49
C TYR A 468 2.60 -33.48 20.92
N LEU A 469 1.33 -33.52 21.33
CA LEU A 469 0.65 -34.76 21.73
C LEU A 469 0.15 -35.60 20.55
N VAL A 470 0.04 -35.01 19.35
CA VAL A 470 -0.52 -35.71 18.17
C VAL A 470 0.29 -36.98 17.82
N PRO A 471 1.64 -36.95 17.73
CA PRO A 471 2.41 -38.17 17.50
C PRO A 471 2.25 -39.22 18.61
N ALA A 472 2.05 -38.81 19.86
CA ALA A 472 1.87 -39.73 20.98
C ALA A 472 0.54 -40.49 20.90
N VAL A 473 -0.54 -39.80 20.50
CA VAL A 473 -1.84 -40.46 20.26
C VAL A 473 -1.76 -41.44 19.09
N ILE A 474 -1.09 -41.05 18.00
CA ILE A 474 -0.86 -41.93 16.84
C ILE A 474 -0.03 -43.15 17.26
N PHE A 475 0.99 -42.97 18.09
CA PHE A 475 1.81 -44.06 18.62
C PHE A 475 0.97 -45.07 19.40
N ILE A 476 0.17 -44.63 20.37
CA ILE A 476 -0.70 -45.52 21.15
C ILE A 476 -1.70 -46.24 20.24
N GLY A 477 -2.32 -45.52 19.30
CA GLY A 477 -3.25 -46.11 18.33
C GLY A 477 -2.59 -47.17 17.46
N PHE A 478 -1.35 -46.92 17.00
CA PHE A 478 -0.57 -47.88 16.23
C PHE A 478 -0.26 -49.14 17.04
N GLN A 479 0.11 -49.01 18.32
CA GLN A 479 0.37 -50.17 19.19
C GLN A 479 -0.88 -51.03 19.40
N ILE A 480 -2.02 -50.39 19.68
CA ILE A 480 -3.30 -51.09 19.83
C ILE A 480 -3.66 -51.83 18.55
N TRP A 481 -3.47 -51.19 17.39
CA TRP A 481 -3.75 -51.82 16.10
C TRP A 481 -2.87 -53.04 15.85
N ILE A 482 -1.55 -52.93 16.04
CA ILE A 482 -0.63 -54.06 15.89
C ILE A 482 -0.97 -55.20 16.84
N PHE A 483 -1.31 -54.88 18.10
CA PHE A 483 -1.77 -55.88 19.07
C PHE A 483 -3.03 -56.61 18.60
N LEU A 484 -4.04 -55.89 18.10
CA LEU A 484 -5.27 -56.48 17.57
C LEU A 484 -5.00 -57.38 16.36
N LEU A 485 -4.06 -57.02 15.49
CA LEU A 485 -3.66 -57.86 14.35
C LEU A 485 -2.96 -59.15 14.80
N LEU A 486 -2.05 -59.07 15.77
CA LEU A 486 -1.36 -60.24 16.32
C LEU A 486 -2.33 -61.15 17.08
N PHE A 487 -3.23 -60.57 17.89
CA PHE A 487 -4.26 -61.30 18.62
C PHE A 487 -5.18 -62.06 17.68
N ARG A 488 -5.69 -61.39 16.63
CA ARG A 488 -6.50 -62.04 15.59
C ARG A 488 -5.76 -63.23 14.96
N ASN A 489 -4.49 -63.05 14.60
CA ASN A 489 -3.70 -64.10 13.96
C ASN A 489 -3.47 -65.32 14.88
N GLN A 490 -3.27 -65.09 16.19
CA GLN A 490 -3.16 -66.19 17.16
C GLN A 490 -4.49 -66.93 17.36
N VAL A 491 -5.63 -66.22 17.39
CA VAL A 491 -6.96 -66.85 17.44
C VAL A 491 -7.22 -67.68 16.18
N GLU A 492 -6.84 -67.20 15.00
CA GLU A 492 -6.91 -67.98 13.75
C GLU A 492 -6.03 -69.25 13.84
N TYR A 493 -4.79 -69.14 14.35
CA TYR A 493 -3.89 -70.28 14.52
C TYR A 493 -4.45 -71.32 15.50
N GLU A 494 -4.95 -70.90 16.66
CA GLU A 494 -5.51 -71.78 17.69
C GLU A 494 -6.74 -72.54 17.18
N LYS A 495 -7.63 -71.89 16.43
CA LYS A 495 -8.78 -72.53 15.77
C LYS A 495 -8.36 -73.61 14.78
N ILE A 496 -7.30 -73.37 13.99
CA ILE A 496 -6.75 -74.36 13.04
C ILE A 496 -6.14 -75.54 13.79
N THR A 497 -5.31 -75.27 14.81
CA THR A 497 -4.68 -76.32 15.62
C THR A 497 -5.72 -77.17 16.35
N HIS A 498 -6.75 -76.55 16.92
CA HIS A 498 -7.85 -77.25 17.57
C HIS A 498 -8.63 -78.13 16.58
N GLY A 499 -8.90 -77.64 15.37
CA GLY A 499 -9.52 -78.44 14.31
C GLY A 499 -8.69 -79.65 13.90
N ILE A 500 -7.37 -79.50 13.77
CA ILE A 500 -6.45 -80.62 13.49
C ILE A 500 -6.48 -81.65 14.62
N PHE A 501 -6.52 -81.21 15.89
CA PHE A 501 -6.60 -82.12 17.03
C PHE A 501 -7.91 -82.90 17.07
N GLN A 502 -9.07 -82.27 16.78
CA GLN A 502 -10.35 -82.98 16.74
C GLN A 502 -10.43 -84.00 15.59
N MET A 503 -9.89 -83.66 14.42
CA MET A 503 -9.77 -84.59 13.29
C MET A 503 -8.83 -85.77 13.60
N ALA A 504 -7.75 -85.52 14.36
CA ALA A 504 -6.81 -86.56 14.77
C ALA A 504 -7.37 -87.50 15.86
N ASP A 505 -8.34 -87.03 16.66
CA ASP A 505 -9.02 -87.81 17.72
C ASP A 505 -10.18 -88.67 17.18
N GLY A 506 -10.43 -88.65 15.86
CA GLY A 506 -11.34 -89.56 15.17
C GLY A 506 -12.66 -88.95 14.69
N ASP A 507 -12.88 -87.64 14.90
CA ASP A 507 -14.06 -86.94 14.37
C ASP A 507 -13.81 -86.44 12.93
N THR A 508 -14.10 -87.33 11.97
CA THR A 508 -13.91 -87.05 10.53
C THR A 508 -14.99 -86.16 9.90
N GLU A 509 -16.06 -85.83 10.63
CA GLU A 509 -17.11 -84.90 10.15
C GLU A 509 -16.86 -83.45 10.58
N TYR A 510 -15.95 -83.20 11.53
CA TYR A 510 -15.64 -81.85 12.00
C TYR A 510 -15.07 -80.98 10.88
N LYS A 511 -15.76 -79.88 10.55
CA LYS A 511 -15.29 -78.86 9.60
C LYS A 511 -14.96 -77.58 10.36
N ILE A 512 -13.78 -77.02 10.08
CA ILE A 512 -13.38 -75.73 10.62
C ILE A 512 -14.32 -74.66 10.03
N ASP A 513 -15.02 -73.94 10.90
CA ASP A 513 -15.83 -72.78 10.49
C ASP A 513 -14.92 -71.70 9.89
N SER A 514 -15.01 -71.50 8.58
CA SER A 514 -14.14 -70.58 7.84
C SER A 514 -14.51 -69.11 8.02
N ASP A 515 -15.63 -68.80 8.67
CA ASP A 515 -16.10 -67.43 8.85
C ASP A 515 -15.19 -66.68 9.85
N GLY A 516 -14.38 -65.76 9.31
CA GLY A 516 -13.48 -64.88 10.07
C GLY A 516 -11.98 -65.06 9.78
N PHE A 517 -11.60 -66.12 9.06
CA PHE A 517 -10.23 -66.33 8.60
C PHE A 517 -9.85 -65.36 7.47
N SER A 518 -8.57 -64.97 7.39
CA SER A 518 -8.08 -64.15 6.28
C SER A 518 -6.75 -64.67 5.69
N GLY A 519 -6.60 -64.59 4.38
CA GLY A 519 -5.35 -64.94 3.70
C GLY A 519 -5.00 -66.43 3.79
N LYS A 520 -3.79 -66.76 4.27
CA LYS A 520 -3.31 -68.16 4.37
C LYS A 520 -4.12 -69.00 5.37
N GLY A 521 -4.70 -68.40 6.41
CA GLY A 521 -5.52 -69.11 7.40
C GLY A 521 -6.79 -69.68 6.79
N GLU A 522 -7.41 -68.95 5.87
CA GLU A 522 -8.63 -69.39 5.16
C GLU A 522 -8.34 -70.56 4.22
N THR A 523 -7.20 -70.53 3.51
CA THR A 523 -6.79 -71.63 2.62
C THR A 523 -6.45 -72.92 3.37
N VAL A 524 -5.98 -72.82 4.62
CA VAL A 524 -5.68 -73.98 5.47
C VAL A 524 -6.92 -74.50 6.18
N ALA A 525 -7.86 -73.62 6.55
CA ALA A 525 -9.15 -74.03 7.14
C ALA A 525 -10.09 -74.71 6.15
N LYS A 526 -9.95 -74.42 4.84
CA LYS A 526 -10.76 -75.03 3.76
C LYS A 526 -10.15 -76.29 3.12
N ALA A 527 -8.87 -76.54 3.37
CA ALA A 527 -8.16 -77.73 2.88
C ALA A 527 -8.37 -78.89 3.85
#